data_AF-A0A9Q0Q613-F1
#
_entry.id   AF-A0A9Q0Q613-F1
#
_cell.length_a   1.000
_cell.length_b   1.000
_cell.length_c   1.000
_cell.angle_alpha   90.00
_cell.angle_beta   90.00
_cell.angle_gamma   90.00
#
_symmetry.space_group_name_H-M   'P 1'
#
loop_
_entity.id
_entity.type
_entity.pdbx_description
1 polymer ?
#
loop_
_entity_poly.entity_id
_entity_poly.type
_entity_poly.pdbx_seq_one_letter_code
_entity_poly.pdbx_strand_id
1 'polypeptide(L)'
;MELKSRHDLLSRIYNMVIPCKDEISIEVYINDDAMDHVVFALARKKMAKAMQKELRDLQRFAGSVVQPPNGRKWVAEELAVVSESKEVAGDLITEAVLEQVFGEKSFEKYGKGFISMHVSDQLPGTHKKMILFKFALPDANNMADMTRLVALVPYYIDLVGRYKLSSQARSKTDAARAKAAQEAYKELQSARQEALQKKKTERKKMLEEAEAKLSAEAIRKKEEKERARQMKKAMPKVKMTRGH
;
A
#
# COMPACT_ATOMS: atom_id res chain seq x y z
N MET A 1 -19.18 2.90 6.64
CA MET A 1 -20.38 2.16 6.22
C MET A 1 -20.56 2.40 4.73
N GLU A 2 -20.32 1.39 3.89
CA GLU A 2 -20.71 1.43 2.48
C GLU A 2 -22.08 0.75 2.35
N LEU A 3 -23.14 1.55 2.21
CA LEU A 3 -24.49 1.04 2.08
C LEU A 3 -24.78 0.71 0.61
N LYS A 4 -25.24 -0.52 0.33
CA LYS A 4 -25.59 -0.92 -1.04
C LYS A 4 -26.78 -0.11 -1.58
N SER A 5 -26.71 0.23 -2.87
CA SER A 5 -27.81 0.87 -3.59
C SER A 5 -29.06 -0.03 -3.57
N ARG A 6 -30.19 0.52 -3.10
CA ARG A 6 -31.45 -0.23 -2.91
C ARG A 6 -32.11 -0.66 -4.22
N HIS A 7 -31.61 -0.19 -5.37
CA HIS A 7 -32.25 -0.33 -6.68
C HIS A 7 -31.76 -1.55 -7.47
N ASP A 8 -30.80 -2.33 -6.96
CA ASP A 8 -30.31 -3.54 -7.63
C ASP A 8 -31.02 -4.82 -7.14
N LEU A 9 -31.99 -5.28 -7.94
CA LEU A 9 -32.81 -6.46 -7.68
C LEU A 9 -32.01 -7.77 -7.75
N LEU A 10 -30.99 -7.87 -8.61
CA LEU A 10 -30.16 -9.07 -8.73
C LEU A 10 -29.28 -9.25 -7.50
N SER A 11 -28.68 -8.16 -7.02
CA SER A 11 -27.94 -8.15 -5.75
C SER A 11 -28.83 -8.52 -4.56
N ARG A 12 -30.12 -8.15 -4.55
CA ARG A 12 -31.05 -8.54 -3.48
C ARG A 12 -31.36 -10.04 -3.47
N ILE A 13 -31.58 -10.64 -4.64
CA ILE A 13 -31.83 -12.09 -4.74
C ILE A 13 -30.59 -12.88 -4.34
N TYR A 14 -29.40 -12.44 -4.77
CA TYR A 14 -28.14 -13.04 -4.36
C TYR A 14 -27.90 -12.92 -2.85
N ASN A 15 -28.15 -11.75 -2.25
CA ASN A 15 -27.96 -11.55 -0.80
C ASN A 15 -29.00 -12.29 0.07
N MET A 16 -30.14 -12.73 -0.48
CA MET A 16 -31.05 -13.64 0.23
C MET A 16 -30.47 -15.04 0.39
N VAL A 17 -29.59 -15.46 -0.54
CA VAL A 17 -28.93 -16.77 -0.51
C VAL A 17 -27.57 -16.67 0.19
N ILE A 18 -26.87 -15.54 0.07
CA ILE A 18 -25.56 -15.29 0.68
C ILE A 18 -25.66 -14.04 1.56
N PRO A 19 -25.84 -14.20 2.89
CA PRO A 19 -25.95 -13.05 3.79
C PRO A 19 -24.66 -12.22 3.75
N CYS A 20 -24.80 -10.97 3.33
CA CYS A 20 -23.73 -9.98 3.33
C CYS A 20 -23.79 -9.27 4.68
N LYS A 21 -22.83 -9.55 5.56
CA LYS A 21 -22.75 -8.89 6.87
C LYS A 21 -22.19 -7.49 6.67
N ASP A 22 -22.76 -6.50 7.34
CA ASP A 22 -22.21 -5.16 7.34
C ASP A 22 -20.83 -5.18 8.02
N GLU A 23 -19.88 -4.41 7.49
CA GLU A 23 -18.54 -4.30 8.05
C GLU A 23 -18.28 -2.89 8.58
N ILE A 24 -17.59 -2.81 9.72
CA ILE A 24 -17.06 -1.57 10.26
C ILE A 24 -15.53 -1.60 10.16
N SER A 25 -14.98 -0.55 9.55
CA SER A 25 -13.54 -0.30 9.49
C SER A 25 -13.21 0.86 10.41
N ILE A 26 -12.28 0.66 11.34
CA ILE A 26 -11.80 1.68 12.25
C ILE A 26 -10.35 1.96 11.89
N GLU A 27 -10.12 3.16 11.37
CA GLU A 27 -8.81 3.68 11.02
C GLU A 27 -8.31 4.59 12.13
N VAL A 28 -7.17 4.24 12.71
CA VAL A 28 -6.48 5.06 13.70
C VAL A 28 -5.18 5.55 13.10
N TYR A 29 -5.09 6.86 12.90
CA TYR A 29 -3.86 7.52 12.48
C TYR A 29 -2.96 7.79 13.68
N ILE A 30 -1.71 7.39 13.59
CA ILE A 30 -0.72 7.58 14.65
C ILE A 30 0.29 8.64 14.20
N ASN A 31 0.70 9.49 15.14
CA ASN A 31 1.72 10.50 14.89
C ASN A 31 3.05 9.84 14.48
N ASP A 32 3.76 10.48 13.55
CA ASP A 32 5.01 9.95 13.00
C ASP A 32 6.09 9.74 14.07
N ASP A 33 6.10 10.52 15.15
CA ASP A 33 7.12 10.38 16.21
C ASP A 33 6.77 9.30 17.26
N ALA A 34 5.51 8.87 17.32
CA ALA A 34 5.04 7.98 18.37
C ALA A 34 5.39 6.51 18.10
N MET A 35 5.26 6.06 16.84
CA MET A 35 5.33 4.65 16.47
C MET A 35 6.64 4.30 15.76
N ASP A 36 7.32 3.23 16.17
CA ASP A 36 8.50 2.69 15.46
C ASP A 36 8.10 2.04 14.12
N HIS A 37 9.08 1.64 13.29
CA HIS A 37 8.80 0.94 12.04
C HIS A 37 8.19 -0.44 12.31
N VAL A 38 6.91 -0.60 12.04
CA VAL A 38 6.17 -1.84 12.30
C VAL A 38 5.24 -2.12 11.15
N VAL A 39 5.41 -3.29 10.53
CA VAL A 39 4.37 -3.91 9.69
C VAL A 39 3.93 -5.21 10.34
N PHE A 40 2.65 -5.28 10.69
CA PHE A 40 2.03 -6.41 11.34
C PHE A 40 0.57 -6.53 10.89
N ALA A 41 0.12 -7.74 10.58
CA ALA A 41 -1.28 -8.04 10.34
C ALA A 41 -1.70 -9.32 11.06
N LEU A 42 -2.92 -9.31 11.57
CA LEU A 42 -3.61 -10.47 12.12
C LEU A 42 -4.97 -10.58 11.43
N ALA A 43 -5.26 -11.74 10.86
CA ALA A 43 -6.56 -12.00 10.26
C ALA A 43 -6.86 -13.50 10.26
N ARG A 44 -8.06 -13.88 9.85
CA ARG A 44 -8.36 -15.28 9.56
C ARG A 44 -7.41 -15.81 8.48
N LYS A 45 -6.98 -17.08 8.57
CA LYS A 45 -5.95 -17.70 7.71
C LYS A 45 -6.06 -17.36 6.21
N LYS A 46 -7.27 -17.44 5.63
CA LYS A 46 -7.50 -17.12 4.21
C LYS A 46 -7.24 -15.63 3.91
N MET A 47 -7.76 -14.76 4.76
CA MET A 47 -7.62 -13.30 4.62
C MET A 47 -6.18 -12.86 4.88
N ALA A 48 -5.49 -13.40 5.88
CA ALA A 48 -4.09 -13.07 6.15
C ALA A 48 -3.18 -13.35 4.94
N LYS A 49 -3.40 -14.48 4.25
CA LYS A 49 -2.70 -14.81 3.01
C LYS A 49 -3.05 -13.87 1.85
N ALA A 50 -4.31 -13.41 1.76
CA ALA A 50 -4.72 -12.42 0.77
C ALA A 50 -4.06 -11.06 1.04
N MET A 51 -4.15 -10.58 2.29
CA MET A 51 -3.49 -9.35 2.75
C MET A 51 -1.99 -9.36 2.46
N GLN A 52 -1.29 -10.46 2.72
CA GLN A 52 0.14 -10.61 2.43
C GLN A 52 0.48 -10.48 0.93
N LYS A 53 -0.45 -10.78 0.03
CA LYS A 53 -0.24 -10.68 -1.43
C LYS A 53 -0.72 -9.36 -2.01
N GLU A 54 -1.78 -8.79 -1.45
CA GLU A 54 -2.48 -7.61 -1.98
C GLU A 54 -1.94 -6.31 -1.38
N LEU A 55 -1.54 -6.32 -0.11
CA LEU A 55 -1.01 -5.16 0.58
C LEU A 55 0.50 -5.07 0.35
N ARG A 56 0.91 -4.01 -0.34
CA ARG A 56 2.30 -3.81 -0.80
C ARG A 56 3.30 -3.80 0.35
N ASP A 57 2.94 -3.22 1.47
CA ASP A 57 3.74 -3.17 2.69
C ASP A 57 3.95 -4.58 3.28
N LEU A 58 2.89 -5.36 3.48
CA LEU A 58 3.02 -6.75 3.93
C LEU A 58 3.82 -7.58 2.93
N GLN A 59 3.55 -7.46 1.63
CA GLN A 59 4.28 -8.19 0.60
C GLN A 59 5.79 -7.85 0.64
N ARG A 60 6.13 -6.59 0.91
CA ARG A 60 7.50 -6.09 0.89
C ARG A 60 8.27 -6.38 2.17
N PHE A 61 7.63 -6.24 3.32
CA PHE A 61 8.29 -6.29 4.63
C PHE A 61 7.97 -7.58 5.41
N ALA A 62 6.81 -8.19 5.20
CA ALA A 62 6.36 -9.40 5.88
C ALA A 62 6.26 -10.60 4.91
N GLY A 63 7.42 -11.16 4.57
CA GLY A 63 7.58 -12.15 3.50
C GLY A 63 6.87 -13.50 3.71
N SER A 64 6.39 -13.80 4.92
CA SER A 64 5.61 -15.01 5.18
C SER A 64 4.73 -14.91 6.44
N VAL A 65 3.79 -15.83 6.56
CA VAL A 65 2.99 -16.03 7.79
C VAL A 65 3.91 -16.53 8.90
N VAL A 66 3.87 -15.86 10.04
CA VAL A 66 4.63 -16.19 11.23
C VAL A 66 4.15 -17.54 11.76
N GLN A 67 5.09 -18.48 11.91
CA GLN A 67 4.80 -19.77 12.52
C GLN A 67 4.62 -19.62 14.02
N PRO A 68 3.68 -20.36 14.65
CA PRO A 68 3.50 -20.37 16.08
C PRO A 68 4.83 -20.67 16.80
N PRO A 69 5.19 -19.93 17.85
CA PRO A 69 6.36 -20.22 18.66
C PRO A 69 6.17 -21.52 19.45
N ASN A 70 7.22 -22.34 19.53
CA ASN A 70 7.19 -23.59 20.28
C ASN A 70 7.00 -23.31 21.78
N GLY A 71 6.02 -23.98 22.40
CA GLY A 71 5.84 -23.95 23.86
C GLY A 71 5.26 -22.66 24.44
N ARG A 72 4.81 -21.70 23.62
CA ARG A 72 4.15 -20.47 24.07
C ARG A 72 2.70 -20.42 23.57
N LYS A 73 1.79 -19.85 24.37
CA LYS A 73 0.42 -19.58 23.93
C LYS A 73 0.46 -18.72 22.67
N TRP A 74 -0.41 -19.04 21.72
CA TRP A 74 -0.51 -18.34 20.44
C TRP A 74 -1.95 -18.00 20.10
N VAL A 75 -2.14 -17.26 19.02
CA VAL A 75 -3.47 -16.97 18.49
C VAL A 75 -4.18 -18.26 18.09
N ALA A 76 -5.51 -18.19 18.08
CA ALA A 76 -6.39 -19.29 17.73
C ALA A 76 -6.02 -19.88 16.36
N GLU A 77 -6.26 -21.17 16.17
CA GLU A 77 -5.85 -21.87 14.95
C GLU A 77 -6.51 -21.28 13.69
N GLU A 78 -7.70 -20.68 13.80
CA GLU A 78 -8.36 -20.00 12.68
C GLU A 78 -7.63 -18.73 12.20
N LEU A 79 -6.78 -18.16 13.05
CA LEU A 79 -6.05 -16.93 12.81
C LEU A 79 -4.66 -17.19 12.24
N ALA A 80 -4.13 -16.18 11.55
CA ALA A 80 -2.77 -16.15 11.06
C ALA A 80 -2.18 -14.76 11.23
N VAL A 81 -0.91 -14.74 11.64
CA VAL A 81 -0.13 -13.53 11.86
C VAL A 81 0.85 -13.36 10.69
N VAL A 82 0.89 -12.18 10.11
CA VAL A 82 1.87 -11.78 9.09
C VAL A 82 2.62 -10.59 9.68
N SER A 83 3.93 -10.70 9.83
CA SER A 83 4.72 -9.68 10.52
C SER A 83 6.11 -9.58 9.90
N GLU A 84 6.69 -8.39 9.95
CA GLU A 84 8.08 -8.14 9.52
C GLU A 84 9.10 -8.97 10.32
N SER A 85 8.80 -9.25 11.60
CA SER A 85 9.64 -10.12 12.44
C SER A 85 8.85 -10.96 13.44
N LYS A 86 9.47 -12.05 13.90
CA LYS A 86 8.94 -12.89 15.00
C LYS A 86 8.90 -12.14 16.33
N GLU A 87 9.83 -11.22 16.55
CA GLU A 87 9.88 -10.32 17.72
C GLU A 87 8.62 -9.44 17.75
N VAL A 88 8.37 -8.69 16.67
CA VAL A 88 7.17 -7.85 16.52
C VAL A 88 5.89 -8.67 16.72
N ALA A 89 5.84 -9.89 16.16
CA ALA A 89 4.69 -10.76 16.32
C ALA A 89 4.51 -11.20 17.79
N GLY A 90 5.59 -11.57 18.48
CA GLY A 90 5.56 -12.01 19.87
C GLY A 90 5.27 -10.90 20.88
N ASP A 91 5.59 -9.66 20.53
CA ASP A 91 5.38 -8.49 21.39
C ASP A 91 3.98 -7.89 21.21
N LEU A 92 3.44 -7.92 19.98
CA LEU A 92 2.06 -7.48 19.71
C LEU A 92 1.02 -8.53 20.12
N ILE A 93 1.36 -9.82 20.06
CA ILE A 93 0.52 -10.91 20.59
C ILE A 93 0.81 -11.14 22.08
N THR A 94 0.29 -10.23 22.89
CA THR A 94 0.37 -10.29 24.35
C THR A 94 -0.57 -11.36 24.96
N GLU A 95 -0.25 -11.85 26.16
CA GLU A 95 -1.11 -12.81 26.88
C GLU A 95 -2.50 -12.23 27.16
N ALA A 96 -2.58 -10.95 27.52
CA ALA A 96 -3.84 -10.26 27.76
C ALA A 96 -4.77 -10.32 26.54
N VAL A 97 -4.24 -10.09 25.35
CA VAL A 97 -5.05 -10.16 24.12
C VAL A 97 -5.48 -11.60 23.80
N LEU A 98 -4.61 -12.58 24.04
CA LEU A 98 -4.96 -13.99 23.87
C LEU A 98 -6.10 -14.39 24.81
N GLU A 99 -6.04 -13.96 26.07
CA GLU A 99 -7.08 -14.26 27.05
C GLU A 99 -8.39 -13.51 26.78
N GLN A 100 -8.32 -12.28 26.27
CA GLN A 100 -9.51 -11.48 26.00
C GLN A 100 -10.23 -11.88 24.71
N VAL A 101 -9.49 -12.12 23.62
CA VAL A 101 -10.09 -12.30 22.29
C VAL A 101 -9.38 -13.34 21.44
N PHE A 102 -8.06 -13.31 21.29
CA PHE A 102 -7.40 -14.04 20.18
C PHE A 102 -6.89 -15.44 20.52
N GLY A 103 -6.94 -15.89 21.76
CA GLY A 103 -6.60 -17.27 22.12
C GLY A 103 -7.75 -18.22 21.80
N GLU A 104 -7.47 -19.51 21.60
CA GLU A 104 -8.42 -20.52 21.09
C GLU A 104 -9.84 -20.41 21.70
N LYS A 105 -9.96 -20.60 23.02
CA LYS A 105 -11.25 -20.56 23.73
C LYS A 105 -11.93 -19.19 23.68
N SER A 106 -11.14 -18.12 23.75
CA SER A 106 -11.66 -16.75 23.75
C SER A 106 -12.13 -16.34 22.35
N PHE A 107 -11.48 -16.85 21.31
CA PHE A 107 -11.80 -16.55 19.93
C PHE A 107 -13.09 -17.25 19.48
N GLU A 108 -13.31 -18.50 19.90
CA GLU A 108 -14.58 -19.19 19.67
C GLU A 108 -15.76 -18.40 20.26
N LYS A 109 -15.58 -17.80 21.44
CA LYS A 109 -16.63 -17.08 22.16
C LYS A 109 -16.82 -15.64 21.68
N TYR A 110 -15.74 -14.90 21.44
CA TYR A 110 -15.77 -13.45 21.22
C TYR A 110 -15.21 -13.02 19.86
N GLY A 111 -14.59 -13.92 19.10
CA GLY A 111 -13.91 -13.64 17.84
C GLY A 111 -14.80 -13.64 16.60
N LYS A 112 -16.10 -13.96 16.72
CA LYS A 112 -17.01 -14.11 15.56
C LYS A 112 -17.04 -12.88 14.65
N GLY A 113 -17.01 -11.68 15.22
CA GLY A 113 -17.00 -10.41 14.50
C GLY A 113 -15.61 -9.99 13.98
N PHE A 114 -14.53 -10.69 14.31
CA PHE A 114 -13.19 -10.31 13.87
C PHE A 114 -12.94 -10.68 12.41
N ILE A 115 -12.55 -9.69 11.59
CA ILE A 115 -12.12 -9.89 10.20
C ILE A 115 -10.60 -9.77 10.11
N SER A 116 -10.06 -8.59 10.44
CA SER A 116 -8.62 -8.33 10.38
C SER A 116 -8.19 -7.14 11.23
N MET A 117 -6.91 -7.13 11.56
CA MET A 117 -6.18 -6.02 12.15
C MET A 117 -4.88 -5.83 11.35
N HIS A 118 -4.54 -4.60 11.01
CA HIS A 118 -3.34 -4.25 10.28
C HIS A 118 -2.69 -3.02 10.92
N VAL A 119 -1.44 -3.17 11.33
CA VAL A 119 -0.57 -2.10 11.81
C VAL A 119 0.49 -1.91 10.74
N SER A 120 0.61 -0.69 10.22
CA SER A 120 1.60 -0.38 9.20
C SER A 120 2.09 1.04 9.34
N ASP A 121 3.38 1.22 9.10
CA ASP A 121 4.04 2.51 8.98
C ASP A 121 4.41 2.86 7.53
N GLN A 122 3.90 2.10 6.54
CA GLN A 122 4.22 2.25 5.11
C GLN A 122 2.98 2.39 4.23
N LEU A 123 1.84 2.70 4.83
CA LEU A 123 0.62 2.88 4.04
C LEU A 123 0.76 4.10 3.12
N PRO A 124 0.24 4.01 1.89
CA PRO A 124 0.23 5.12 0.96
C PRO A 124 -0.74 6.20 1.44
N GLY A 125 -0.30 7.46 1.46
CA GLY A 125 -1.14 8.59 1.85
C GLY A 125 -0.37 9.62 2.66
N THR A 126 -1.11 10.58 3.23
CA THR A 126 -0.57 11.62 4.11
C THR A 126 -0.04 11.05 5.42
N HIS A 127 -0.75 10.07 5.97
CA HIS A 127 -0.40 9.40 7.22
C HIS A 127 0.07 7.98 6.91
N LYS A 128 1.37 7.73 7.05
CA LYS A 128 1.94 6.41 6.77
C LYS A 128 1.73 5.43 7.92
N LYS A 129 1.63 5.95 9.15
CA LYS A 129 1.46 5.19 10.40
C LYS A 129 0.00 5.09 10.77
N MET A 130 -0.54 3.88 10.69
CA MET A 130 -1.95 3.62 10.95
C MET A 130 -2.15 2.24 11.56
N ILE A 131 -3.16 2.13 12.42
CA ILE A 131 -3.80 0.87 12.79
C ILE A 131 -5.18 0.81 12.14
N LEU A 132 -5.44 -0.22 11.36
CA LEU A 132 -6.72 -0.51 10.74
C LEU A 132 -7.32 -1.76 11.38
N PHE A 133 -8.51 -1.63 11.94
CA PHE A 133 -9.34 -2.75 12.37
C PHE A 133 -10.51 -2.91 11.42
N LYS A 134 -10.83 -4.16 11.08
CA LYS A 134 -12.06 -4.53 10.37
C LYS A 134 -12.85 -5.53 11.20
N PHE A 135 -14.11 -5.23 11.42
CA PHE A 135 -15.05 -6.11 12.12
C PHE A 135 -16.33 -6.29 11.32
N ALA A 136 -16.90 -7.48 11.37
CA ALA A 136 -18.26 -7.74 10.91
C ALA A 136 -19.22 -7.31 12.02
N LEU A 137 -20.19 -6.45 11.67
CA LEU A 137 -21.24 -6.04 12.57
C LEU A 137 -22.19 -7.22 12.84
N PRO A 138 -22.50 -7.50 14.12
CA PRO A 138 -23.53 -8.45 14.49
C PRO A 138 -24.92 -7.84 14.26
N ASP A 139 -25.94 -8.67 14.41
CA ASP A 139 -27.32 -8.20 14.43
C ASP A 139 -27.54 -7.18 15.55
N ALA A 140 -28.49 -6.26 15.36
CA ALA A 140 -28.77 -5.18 16.32
C ALA A 140 -29.02 -5.69 17.75
N ASN A 141 -29.62 -6.88 17.89
CA ASN A 141 -29.90 -7.51 19.17
C ASN A 141 -28.67 -8.10 19.88
N ASN A 142 -27.56 -8.30 19.15
CA ASN A 142 -26.33 -8.92 19.62
C ASN A 142 -25.13 -7.95 19.59
N MET A 143 -25.40 -6.64 19.57
CA MET A 143 -24.35 -5.61 19.56
C MET A 143 -23.40 -5.69 20.78
N ALA A 144 -23.85 -6.26 21.89
CA ALA A 144 -23.02 -6.49 23.07
C ALA A 144 -21.79 -7.37 22.77
N ASP A 145 -21.89 -8.28 21.80
CA ASP A 145 -20.79 -9.18 21.40
C ASP A 145 -19.60 -8.41 20.79
N MET A 146 -19.84 -7.21 20.25
CA MET A 146 -18.79 -6.35 19.70
C MET A 146 -17.97 -5.63 20.77
N THR A 147 -18.45 -5.54 22.00
CA THR A 147 -17.82 -4.73 23.05
C THR A 147 -16.36 -5.11 23.28
N ARG A 148 -16.07 -6.42 23.32
CA ARG A 148 -14.69 -6.91 23.51
C ARG A 148 -13.80 -6.66 22.30
N LEU A 149 -14.34 -6.79 21.09
CA LEU A 149 -13.61 -6.52 19.86
C LEU A 149 -13.26 -5.03 19.75
N VAL A 150 -14.22 -4.15 20.04
CA VAL A 150 -14.00 -2.70 20.02
C VAL A 150 -13.06 -2.27 21.14
N ALA A 151 -13.08 -2.91 22.31
CA ALA A 151 -12.13 -2.64 23.40
C ALA A 151 -10.67 -2.93 23.04
N LEU A 152 -10.41 -3.76 22.00
CA LEU A 152 -9.06 -3.94 21.48
C LEU A 152 -8.50 -2.67 20.84
N VAL A 153 -9.33 -1.81 20.30
CA VAL A 153 -8.88 -0.59 19.60
C VAL A 153 -8.08 0.31 20.54
N PRO A 154 -8.61 0.83 21.67
CA PRO A 154 -7.81 1.65 22.58
C PRO A 154 -6.62 0.90 23.19
N TYR A 155 -6.74 -0.41 23.42
CA TYR A 155 -5.62 -1.23 23.89
C TYR A 155 -4.44 -1.23 22.91
N TYR A 156 -4.70 -1.43 21.61
CA TYR A 156 -3.64 -1.45 20.60
C TYR A 156 -3.09 -0.06 20.29
N ILE A 157 -3.90 1.00 20.41
CA ILE A 157 -3.40 2.38 20.34
C ILE A 157 -2.31 2.58 21.38
N ASP A 158 -2.60 2.20 22.61
CA ASP A 158 -1.68 2.30 23.74
C ASP A 158 -0.44 1.41 23.60
N LEU A 159 -0.65 0.16 23.17
CA LEU A 159 0.42 -0.81 23.00
C LEU A 159 1.39 -0.36 21.91
N VAL A 160 0.88 -0.02 20.72
CA VAL A 160 1.70 0.40 19.57
C VAL A 160 2.36 1.75 19.83
N GLY A 161 1.68 2.68 20.51
CA GLY A 161 2.25 3.98 20.88
C GLY A 161 3.41 3.87 21.88
N ARG A 162 3.41 2.85 22.74
CA ARG A 162 4.49 2.58 23.70
C ARG A 162 5.56 1.61 23.18
N TYR A 163 5.24 0.88 22.12
CA TYR A 163 6.11 -0.15 21.58
C TYR A 163 7.38 0.46 20.97
N LYS A 164 8.53 -0.09 21.37
CA LYS A 164 9.83 0.27 20.83
C LYS A 164 10.58 -0.99 20.44
N LEU A 165 11.06 -1.01 19.21
CA LEU A 165 11.89 -2.09 18.73
C LEU A 165 13.19 -2.18 19.51
N SER A 166 13.73 -3.38 19.65
CA SER A 166 15.11 -3.54 20.09
C SER A 166 16.06 -2.79 19.15
N SER A 167 17.22 -2.35 19.67
CA SER A 167 18.21 -1.62 18.87
C SER A 167 18.62 -2.39 17.60
N GLN A 168 18.78 -3.72 17.72
CA GLN A 168 19.11 -4.58 16.59
C GLN A 168 17.96 -4.67 15.57
N ALA A 169 16.70 -4.80 16.02
CA ALA A 169 15.56 -4.82 15.12
C ALA A 169 15.35 -3.48 14.43
N ARG A 170 15.47 -2.37 15.17
CA ARG A 170 15.36 -1.01 14.63
C ARG A 170 16.37 -0.77 13.49
N SER A 171 17.63 -1.13 13.69
CA SER A 171 18.65 -0.98 12.63
C SER A 171 18.28 -1.76 11.35
N LYS A 172 17.70 -2.96 11.50
CA LYS A 172 17.26 -3.78 10.35
C LYS A 172 16.07 -3.14 9.64
N THR A 173 15.07 -2.68 10.40
CA THR A 173 13.88 -2.04 9.82
C THR A 173 14.25 -0.74 9.12
N ASP A 174 15.11 0.10 9.71
CA ASP A 174 15.61 1.35 9.11
C ASP A 174 16.29 1.06 7.77
N ALA A 175 17.18 0.06 7.74
CA ALA A 175 17.87 -0.34 6.52
C ALA A 175 16.89 -0.87 5.45
N ALA A 176 15.88 -1.65 5.84
CA ALA A 176 14.85 -2.13 4.94
C ALA A 176 14.04 -0.97 4.34
N ARG A 177 13.72 0.06 5.14
CA ARG A 177 12.94 1.23 4.68
C ARG A 177 13.77 2.15 3.81
N ALA A 178 15.04 2.36 4.14
CA ALA A 178 15.98 3.09 3.29
C ALA A 178 16.15 2.41 1.92
N LYS A 179 16.26 1.08 1.89
CA LYS A 179 16.33 0.31 0.64
C LYS A 179 15.05 0.44 -0.17
N ALA A 180 13.88 0.31 0.46
CA ALA A 180 12.59 0.49 -0.21
C ALA A 180 12.44 1.90 -0.80
N ALA A 181 12.83 2.93 -0.06
CA ALA A 181 12.82 4.31 -0.53
C ALA A 181 13.77 4.52 -1.73
N GLN A 182 14.95 3.91 -1.70
CA GLN A 182 15.92 3.99 -2.80
C GLN A 182 15.40 3.31 -4.07
N GLU A 183 14.76 2.15 -3.95
CA GLU A 183 14.16 1.45 -5.08
C GLU A 183 12.99 2.24 -5.68
N ALA A 184 12.10 2.78 -4.83
CA ALA A 184 11.01 3.65 -5.28
C ALA A 184 11.52 4.91 -6.00
N TYR A 185 12.62 5.51 -5.51
CA TYR A 185 13.25 6.66 -6.17
C TYR A 185 13.81 6.30 -7.55
N LYS A 186 14.50 5.16 -7.67
CA LYS A 186 15.05 4.67 -8.95
C LYS A 186 13.93 4.35 -9.95
N GLU A 187 12.87 3.69 -9.51
CA GLU A 187 11.71 3.39 -10.34
C GLU A 187 11.04 4.67 -10.85
N LEU A 188 10.85 5.66 -9.97
CA LEU A 188 10.30 6.96 -10.34
C LEU A 188 11.20 7.70 -11.35
N GLN A 189 12.52 7.62 -11.19
CA GLN A 189 13.46 8.21 -12.14
C GLN A 189 13.40 7.53 -13.51
N SER A 190 13.35 6.19 -13.53
CA SER A 190 13.20 5.40 -14.76
C SER A 190 11.90 5.74 -15.48
N ALA A 191 10.77 5.75 -14.76
CA ALA A 191 9.46 6.09 -15.31
C ALA A 191 9.42 7.51 -15.89
N ARG A 192 10.10 8.48 -15.26
CA ARG A 192 10.24 9.84 -15.80
C ARG A 192 11.04 9.87 -17.11
N GLN A 193 12.14 9.11 -17.19
CA GLN A 193 12.95 9.04 -18.42
C GLN A 193 12.17 8.38 -19.56
N GLU A 194 11.47 7.28 -19.29
CA GLU A 194 10.63 6.59 -20.27
C GLU A 194 9.49 7.48 -20.76
N ALA A 195 8.78 8.18 -19.86
CA ALA A 195 7.70 9.10 -20.24
C ALA A 195 8.20 10.26 -21.11
N LEU A 196 9.40 10.79 -20.84
CA LEU A 196 10.03 11.82 -21.67
C LEU A 196 10.43 11.28 -23.06
N GLN A 197 10.97 10.07 -23.13
CA GLN A 197 11.31 9.43 -24.40
C GLN A 197 10.05 9.12 -25.23
N LYS A 198 9.00 8.58 -24.61
CA LYS A 198 7.72 8.31 -25.26
C LYS A 198 7.08 9.59 -25.82
N LYS A 199 7.10 10.69 -25.06
CA LYS A 199 6.63 11.99 -25.56
C LYS A 199 7.46 12.50 -26.75
N LYS A 200 8.78 12.25 -26.78
CA LYS A 200 9.63 12.62 -27.92
C LYS A 200 9.32 11.78 -29.16
N THR A 201 9.14 10.47 -29.00
CA THR A 201 8.84 9.58 -30.12
C THR A 201 7.43 9.82 -30.68
N GLU A 202 6.43 10.03 -29.82
CA GLU A 202 5.07 10.41 -30.23
C GLU A 202 5.06 11.74 -30.99
N ARG A 203 5.77 12.76 -30.50
CA ARG A 203 5.91 14.04 -31.22
C ARG A 203 6.58 13.86 -32.58
N LYS A 204 7.64 13.05 -32.66
CA LYS A 204 8.32 12.78 -33.94
C LYS A 204 7.38 12.07 -34.92
N LYS A 205 6.64 11.06 -34.45
CA LYS A 205 5.68 10.31 -35.27
C LYS A 205 4.53 11.20 -35.76
N MET A 206 3.97 12.05 -34.90
CA MET A 206 2.93 13.01 -35.31
C MET A 206 3.46 14.03 -36.33
N LEU A 207 4.69 14.49 -36.19
CA LEU A 207 5.33 15.37 -37.19
C LEU A 207 5.52 14.64 -38.52
N GLU A 208 5.99 13.39 -38.49
CA GLU A 208 6.18 12.56 -39.68
C GLU A 208 4.84 12.25 -40.40
N GLU A 209 3.79 11.92 -39.65
CA GLU A 209 2.44 11.73 -40.21
C GLU A 209 1.84 13.04 -40.76
N ALA A 210 2.11 14.19 -40.14
CA ALA A 210 1.72 15.49 -40.66
C ALA A 210 2.51 15.86 -41.93
N GLU A 211 3.79 15.49 -42.00
CA GLU A 211 4.63 15.69 -43.17
C GLU A 211 4.22 14.79 -44.34
N ALA A 212 3.86 13.53 -44.07
CA ALA A 212 3.35 12.61 -45.08
C ALA A 212 1.99 13.04 -45.68
N LYS A 213 1.21 13.85 -44.95
CA LYS A 213 -0.06 14.44 -45.42
C LYS A 213 0.12 15.77 -46.16
N LEU A 214 1.33 16.34 -46.20
CA LEU A 214 1.60 17.54 -46.99
C LEU A 214 1.67 17.20 -48.48
N SER A 215 1.10 18.05 -49.33
CA SER A 215 1.14 17.88 -50.78
C SER A 215 2.55 18.05 -51.36
N ALA A 216 2.80 17.47 -52.54
CA ALA A 216 4.11 17.47 -53.21
C ALA A 216 4.74 18.88 -53.39
N GLU A 217 3.92 19.93 -53.49
CA GLU A 217 4.36 21.32 -53.59
C GLU A 217 4.94 21.86 -52.27
N ALA A 218 4.34 21.48 -51.13
CA ALA A 218 4.82 21.87 -49.80
C ALA A 218 6.16 21.20 -49.45
N ILE A 219 6.40 19.99 -49.97
CA ILE A 219 7.66 19.25 -49.80
C ILE A 219 8.82 19.99 -50.51
N ARG A 220 8.62 20.43 -51.76
CA ARG A 220 9.65 21.19 -52.51
C ARG A 220 10.01 22.52 -51.83
N LYS A 221 9.00 23.25 -51.34
CA LYS A 221 9.20 24.53 -50.63
C LYS A 221 9.93 24.35 -49.29
N LYS A 222 9.75 23.21 -48.62
CA LYS A 222 10.43 22.88 -47.36
C LYS A 222 11.90 22.50 -47.59
N GLU A 223 12.19 21.69 -48.61
CA GLU A 223 13.57 21.31 -48.98
C GLU A 223 14.42 22.52 -49.37
N GLU A 224 13.88 23.46 -50.17
CA GLU A 224 14.60 24.70 -50.52
C GLU A 224 14.94 25.53 -49.28
N LYS A 225 13.98 25.64 -48.34
CA LYS A 225 14.17 26.37 -47.09
C LYS A 225 15.19 25.68 -46.17
N GLU A 226 15.28 24.36 -46.22
CA GLU A 226 16.24 23.58 -45.44
C GLU A 226 17.66 23.63 -46.04
N ARG A 227 17.80 23.53 -47.37
CA ARG A 227 19.07 23.77 -48.07
C ARG A 227 19.60 25.18 -47.82
N ALA A 228 18.73 26.20 -47.87
CA ALA A 228 19.11 27.57 -47.54
C ALA A 228 19.58 27.72 -46.09
N ARG A 229 18.99 26.98 -45.13
CA ARG A 229 19.42 26.97 -43.72
C ARG A 229 20.73 26.22 -43.51
N GLN A 230 20.95 25.10 -44.19
CA GLN A 230 22.21 24.36 -44.12
C GLN A 230 23.35 25.17 -44.74
N MET A 231 23.14 25.82 -45.89
CA MET A 231 24.12 26.72 -46.49
C MET A 231 24.46 27.90 -45.56
N LYS A 232 23.46 28.47 -44.86
CA LYS A 232 23.71 29.52 -43.85
C LYS A 232 24.43 29.03 -42.59
N LYS A 233 24.29 27.76 -42.20
CA LYS A 233 25.02 27.17 -41.07
C LYS A 233 26.45 26.73 -41.44
N ALA A 234 26.66 26.34 -42.68
CA ALA A 234 27.96 25.95 -43.22
C ALA A 234 28.85 27.15 -43.58
N MET A 235 28.28 28.36 -43.67
CA MET A 235 29.06 29.58 -43.87
C MET A 235 29.98 29.82 -42.66
N PRO A 236 31.30 29.97 -42.87
CA PRO A 236 32.24 30.24 -41.80
C PRO A 236 31.94 31.60 -41.16
N LYS A 237 31.81 31.64 -39.83
CA LYS A 237 31.59 32.88 -39.08
C LYS A 237 32.86 33.73 -39.14
N VAL A 238 32.87 34.74 -40.00
CA VAL A 238 33.93 35.74 -40.07
C VAL A 238 33.98 36.47 -38.73
N LYS A 239 35.02 36.23 -37.93
CA LYS A 239 35.33 37.05 -36.76
C LYS A 239 35.81 38.40 -37.29
N MET A 240 35.00 39.44 -37.11
CA MET A 240 35.44 40.83 -37.25
C MET A 240 36.49 41.10 -36.16
N THR A 241 37.76 41.15 -36.54
CA THR A 241 38.79 41.80 -35.70
C THR A 241 38.53 43.29 -35.76
N ARG A 242 38.05 43.86 -34.64
CA ARG A 242 38.08 45.31 -34.43
C ARG A 242 39.54 45.74 -34.40
N GLY A 243 39.97 46.45 -35.43
CA GLY A 243 41.26 47.11 -35.50
C GLY A 243 41.38 48.19 -34.43
N HIS A 244 42.62 48.33 -33.97
CA HIS A 244 43.20 49.19 -32.93
C HIS A 244 42.51 50.52 -32.60
#